data_AF-A0A7S4B4G0-F1
#
_entry.id   AF-A0A7S4B4G0-F1
#
_cell.length_a   1.000
_cell.length_b   1.000
_cell.length_c   1.000
_cell.angle_alpha   90.00
_cell.angle_beta   90.00
_cell.angle_gamma   90.00
#
_symmetry.space_group_name_H-M   'P 1'
#
loop_
_entity.id
_entity.type
_entity.pdbx_description
1 polymer ?
#
loop_
_entity_poly.entity_id
_entity_poly.type
_entity_poly.pdbx_seq_one_letter_code
_entity_poly.pdbx_strand_id
1 'polypeptide(L)'
;MEASASLQQSSVQSASVAAPLGRTRDDLSSSLPGTKELSTTFREGMSLIDRFYKGGNRAHPEALAILVVVLDQIVVRMRDQYAKRVKDTMACNEKIRVIDASIARTLPKQRQLEQELAEKRAQADELRRDIGHGETSMKDAIELAKEALQNAKIATRKAEGKVSAQAQRDLRGYDSKGRPLPGREKNLRRNPAGPAARKPGDMLKDLPS
;
A
#
# COMPACT_ATOMS: atom_id res chain seq x y z
N MET A 1 -41.49 -4.95 0.46
CA MET A 1 -40.65 -3.74 0.48
C MET A 1 -39.37 -4.14 1.22
N GLU A 2 -38.43 -4.89 0.65
CA GLU A 2 -37.65 -4.69 -0.59
C GLU A 2 -37.06 -3.28 -0.71
N ALA A 3 -35.77 -3.17 -0.39
CA ALA A 3 -34.72 -2.30 -0.97
C ALA A 3 -33.43 -2.56 -0.15
N SER A 4 -32.46 -3.35 -0.62
CA SER A 4 -31.42 -3.03 -1.62
C SER A 4 -30.44 -1.94 -1.18
N ALA A 5 -29.27 -2.35 -0.69
CA ALA A 5 -28.02 -1.59 -0.83
C ALA A 5 -26.80 -2.53 -0.70
N SER A 6 -26.33 -2.93 -1.88
CA SER A 6 -25.08 -3.57 -2.25
C SER A 6 -23.89 -3.45 -1.29
N LEU A 7 -23.48 -4.59 -0.72
CA LEU A 7 -22.11 -4.86 -0.29
C LEU A 7 -21.52 -5.92 -1.23
N GLN A 8 -21.06 -5.48 -2.40
CA GLN A 8 -20.12 -6.26 -3.21
C GLN A 8 -18.74 -6.10 -2.57
N GLN A 9 -18.43 -6.96 -1.59
CA GLN A 9 -17.05 -7.24 -1.22
C GLN A 9 -16.41 -8.02 -2.36
N SER A 10 -15.64 -7.30 -3.18
CA SER A 10 -14.72 -7.87 -4.16
C SER A 10 -13.63 -8.65 -3.42
N SER A 11 -13.87 -9.94 -3.15
CA SER A 11 -12.80 -10.88 -2.88
C SER A 11 -12.04 -11.06 -4.20
N VAL A 12 -10.94 -10.34 -4.33
CA VAL A 12 -9.95 -10.56 -5.37
C VAL A 12 -9.41 -11.97 -5.13
N GLN A 13 -10.00 -12.94 -5.83
CA GLN A 13 -9.40 -14.25 -6.06
C GLN A 13 -8.02 -13.97 -6.64
N SER A 14 -7.00 -14.14 -5.81
CA SER A 14 -5.62 -14.26 -6.27
C SER A 14 -5.56 -15.57 -7.06
N ALA A 15 -5.94 -15.49 -8.33
CA ALA A 15 -5.57 -16.49 -9.31
C ALA A 15 -4.04 -16.40 -9.43
N SER A 16 -3.33 -17.13 -8.57
CA SER A 16 -1.99 -17.57 -8.90
C SER A 16 -2.13 -18.42 -10.15
N VAL A 17 -2.01 -17.77 -11.31
CA VAL A 17 -1.69 -18.45 -12.55
C VAL A 17 -0.24 -18.92 -12.39
N ALA A 18 -0.08 -19.99 -11.62
CA ALA A 18 1.01 -20.91 -11.82
C ALA A 18 0.79 -21.42 -13.23
N ALA A 19 1.57 -20.88 -14.18
CA ALA A 19 1.70 -21.45 -15.50
C ALA A 19 1.89 -22.97 -15.32
N PRO A 20 1.20 -23.81 -16.10
CA PRO A 20 1.42 -25.23 -15.99
C PRO A 20 2.86 -25.47 -16.43
N LEU A 21 3.75 -25.73 -15.47
CA LEU A 21 5.00 -26.44 -15.71
C LEU A 21 4.64 -27.90 -16.02
N GLY A 22 3.85 -28.08 -17.08
CA GLY A 22 3.52 -29.34 -17.71
C GLY A 22 4.58 -29.63 -18.76
N ARG A 23 5.80 -29.89 -18.30
CA ARG A 23 6.73 -30.79 -18.97
C ARG A 23 7.39 -31.59 -17.87
N THR A 24 6.78 -32.73 -17.57
CA THR A 24 7.44 -33.79 -16.82
C THR A 24 8.79 -34.05 -17.52
N ARG A 25 9.81 -34.35 -16.72
CA ARG A 25 11.17 -34.68 -17.19
C ARG A 25 11.18 -35.84 -18.21
N ASP A 26 10.08 -36.58 -18.30
CA ASP A 26 9.82 -37.67 -19.23
C ASP A 26 9.36 -37.23 -20.65
N ASP A 27 8.89 -35.99 -20.83
CA ASP A 27 8.49 -35.48 -22.15
C ASP A 27 9.66 -34.88 -22.96
N LEU A 28 10.78 -34.56 -22.30
CA LEU A 28 12.03 -34.17 -22.97
C LEU A 28 12.95 -35.36 -23.27
N SER A 29 12.71 -36.51 -22.63
CA SER A 29 13.47 -37.75 -22.87
C SER A 29 12.87 -38.59 -24.01
N SER A 30 11.61 -38.36 -24.37
CA SER A 30 10.96 -39.01 -25.51
C SER A 30 11.27 -38.28 -26.82
N SER A 31 12.47 -38.58 -27.32
CA SER A 31 12.87 -38.52 -28.73
C SER A 31 12.88 -37.18 -29.44
N LEU A 32 14.08 -36.61 -29.53
CA LEU A 32 14.49 -36.03 -30.81
C LEU A 32 14.26 -37.10 -31.90
N PRO A 33 13.61 -36.80 -33.03
CA PRO A 33 13.24 -37.79 -34.05
C PRO A 33 14.45 -38.63 -34.51
N GLY A 34 15.65 -38.04 -34.50
CA GLY A 34 16.89 -38.74 -34.79
C GLY A 34 17.35 -39.74 -33.73
N THR A 35 16.92 -39.73 -32.45
CA THR A 35 17.41 -40.71 -31.45
C THR A 35 16.65 -42.04 -31.48
N LYS A 36 15.37 -42.04 -31.90
CA LYS A 36 14.56 -43.26 -32.04
C LYS A 36 15.03 -44.12 -33.20
N GLU A 37 15.24 -43.54 -34.37
CA GLU A 37 15.75 -44.23 -35.57
C GLU A 37 17.15 -44.84 -35.37
N LEU A 38 17.94 -44.25 -34.47
CA LEU A 38 19.27 -44.76 -34.09
C LEU A 38 19.20 -45.97 -33.18
N SER A 39 18.27 -45.95 -32.22
CA SER A 39 18.09 -47.08 -31.31
C SER A 39 17.62 -48.34 -32.06
N THR A 40 16.84 -48.19 -33.11
CA THR A 40 16.34 -49.30 -33.94
C THR A 40 17.42 -49.83 -34.87
N THR A 41 18.10 -48.96 -35.63
CA THR A 41 19.19 -49.35 -36.54
C THR A 41 20.39 -49.96 -35.82
N PHE A 42 20.75 -49.44 -34.63
CA PHE A 42 21.79 -50.03 -33.79
C PHE A 42 21.36 -51.40 -33.23
N ARG A 43 20.12 -51.53 -32.77
CA ARG A 43 19.57 -52.80 -32.27
C ARG A 43 19.52 -53.87 -33.36
N GLU A 44 19.18 -53.49 -34.59
CA GLU A 44 19.19 -54.38 -35.76
C GLU A 44 20.62 -54.81 -36.12
N GLY A 45 21.58 -53.87 -36.15
CA GLY A 45 23.00 -54.17 -36.37
C GLY A 45 23.59 -55.11 -35.31
N MET A 46 23.29 -54.87 -34.04
CA MET A 46 23.72 -55.74 -32.93
C MET A 46 23.03 -57.11 -32.98
N SER A 47 21.76 -57.18 -33.40
CA SER A 47 21.05 -58.46 -33.58
C SER A 47 21.69 -59.31 -34.69
N LEU A 48 22.16 -58.69 -35.77
CA LEU A 48 22.88 -59.39 -36.85
C LEU A 48 24.24 -59.93 -36.36
N ILE A 49 24.96 -59.16 -35.53
CA ILE A 49 26.22 -59.59 -34.91
C ILE A 49 25.98 -60.76 -33.94
N ASP A 50 24.92 -60.69 -33.12
CA ASP A 50 24.56 -61.78 -32.21
C ASP A 50 24.17 -63.07 -32.95
N ARG A 51 23.44 -62.95 -34.06
CA ARG A 51 23.10 -64.09 -34.93
C ARG A 51 24.33 -64.69 -35.59
N PHE A 52 25.30 -63.85 -36.01
CA PHE A 52 26.58 -64.30 -36.55
C PHE A 52 27.34 -65.19 -35.57
N TYR A 53 27.43 -64.77 -34.31
CA TYR A 53 28.17 -65.51 -33.29
C TYR A 53 27.44 -66.74 -32.76
N LYS A 54 26.09 -66.73 -32.73
CA LYS A 54 25.27 -67.87 -32.27
C LYS A 54 25.05 -68.94 -33.35
N GLY A 55 25.15 -68.60 -34.64
CA GLY A 55 24.86 -69.49 -35.76
C GLY A 55 26.01 -70.38 -36.25
N GLY A 56 27.18 -70.38 -35.60
CA GLY A 56 28.34 -71.19 -36.03
C GLY A 56 29.14 -70.62 -37.21
N ASN A 57 28.79 -69.44 -37.70
CA ASN A 57 29.42 -68.79 -38.88
C ASN A 57 30.88 -68.36 -38.69
N ARG A 58 31.44 -68.51 -37.49
CA ARG A 58 32.87 -68.25 -37.20
C ARG A 58 33.82 -69.15 -38.00
N ALA A 59 33.35 -70.31 -38.46
CA ALA A 59 34.15 -71.26 -39.22
C ALA A 59 34.26 -70.91 -40.71
N HIS A 60 33.48 -69.94 -41.21
CA HIS A 60 33.41 -69.62 -42.63
C HIS A 60 34.07 -68.26 -42.94
N PRO A 61 35.14 -68.22 -43.76
CA PRO A 61 35.90 -67.00 -44.05
C PRO A 61 35.08 -65.93 -44.78
N GLU A 62 34.13 -66.32 -45.63
CA GLU A 62 33.22 -65.40 -46.33
C GLU A 62 32.30 -64.66 -45.35
N ALA A 63 31.84 -65.35 -44.30
CA ALA A 63 30.99 -64.78 -43.28
C ALA A 63 31.76 -63.74 -42.42
N LEU A 64 33.03 -64.01 -42.12
CA LEU A 64 33.91 -63.04 -41.45
C LEU A 64 34.14 -61.77 -42.28
N ALA A 65 34.28 -61.89 -43.60
CA ALA A 65 34.41 -60.73 -44.49
C ALA A 65 33.16 -59.83 -44.47
N ILE A 66 31.97 -60.44 -44.49
CA ILE A 66 30.70 -59.71 -44.37
C ILE A 66 30.60 -59.01 -43.01
N LEU A 67 30.98 -59.69 -41.92
CA LEU A 67 30.97 -59.10 -40.58
C LEU A 67 31.88 -57.87 -40.49
N VAL A 68 33.08 -57.91 -41.08
CA VAL A 68 34.01 -56.77 -41.11
C VAL A 68 33.37 -55.57 -41.83
N VAL A 69 32.73 -55.78 -42.99
CA VAL A 69 32.04 -54.71 -43.72
C VAL A 69 30.88 -54.12 -42.92
N VAL A 70 30.08 -54.97 -42.27
CA VAL A 70 28.95 -54.51 -41.44
C VAL A 70 29.44 -53.71 -40.24
N LEU A 71 30.49 -54.16 -39.55
CA LEU A 71 31.08 -53.44 -38.43
C LEU A 71 31.69 -52.10 -38.86
N ASP A 72 32.37 -52.06 -40.00
CA ASP A 72 32.93 -50.81 -40.54
C ASP A 72 31.82 -49.80 -40.87
N GLN A 73 30.73 -50.25 -41.50
CA GLN A 73 29.56 -49.39 -41.75
C GLN A 73 28.91 -48.86 -40.47
N ILE A 74 28.80 -49.69 -39.42
CA ILE A 74 28.28 -49.26 -38.11
C ILE A 74 29.21 -48.21 -37.49
N VAL A 75 30.53 -48.45 -37.49
CA VAL A 75 31.52 -47.52 -36.93
C VAL A 75 31.51 -46.18 -37.65
N VAL A 76 31.47 -46.17 -38.98
CA VAL A 76 31.39 -44.93 -39.78
C VAL A 76 30.12 -44.15 -39.45
N ARG A 77 28.95 -44.82 -39.43
CA ARG A 77 27.68 -44.16 -39.07
C ARG A 77 27.69 -43.59 -37.65
N MET A 78 28.26 -44.32 -36.68
CA MET A 78 28.37 -43.84 -35.30
C MET A 78 29.31 -42.64 -35.18
N ARG A 79 30.42 -42.61 -35.93
CA ARG A 79 31.34 -41.46 -35.97
C ARG A 79 30.67 -40.21 -36.54
N ASP A 80 29.94 -40.34 -37.65
CA ASP A 80 29.22 -39.21 -38.26
C ASP A 80 28.16 -38.63 -37.32
N GLN A 81 27.44 -39.50 -36.62
CA GLN A 81 26.43 -39.09 -35.65
C GLN A 81 27.04 -38.45 -34.42
N TYR A 82 28.16 -38.99 -33.92
CA TYR A 82 28.90 -38.37 -32.84
C TYR A 82 29.36 -36.96 -33.23
N ALA A 83 29.94 -36.81 -34.43
CA ALA A 83 30.36 -35.51 -34.94
C ALA A 83 29.18 -34.52 -35.07
N LYS A 84 28.02 -34.97 -35.53
CA LYS A 84 26.78 -34.15 -35.57
C LYS A 84 26.34 -33.72 -34.18
N ARG A 85 26.26 -34.66 -33.22
CA ARG A 85 25.85 -34.36 -31.83
C ARG A 85 26.83 -33.41 -31.13
N VAL A 86 28.12 -33.53 -31.38
CA VAL A 86 29.13 -32.60 -30.85
C VAL A 86 28.88 -31.20 -31.41
N LYS A 87 28.66 -31.06 -32.72
CA LYS A 87 28.32 -29.76 -33.34
C LYS A 87 27.03 -29.16 -32.76
N ASP A 88 25.98 -29.96 -32.62
CA ASP A 88 24.71 -29.51 -32.04
C ASP A 88 24.88 -29.06 -30.59
N THR A 89 25.67 -29.82 -29.81
CA THR A 89 25.99 -29.49 -28.41
C THR A 89 26.77 -28.19 -28.31
N MET A 90 27.78 -27.99 -29.16
CA MET A 90 28.52 -26.73 -29.25
C MET A 90 27.61 -25.55 -29.60
N ALA A 91 26.71 -25.72 -30.58
CA ALA A 91 25.76 -24.68 -30.97
C ALA A 91 24.77 -24.34 -29.83
N CYS A 92 24.29 -25.35 -29.10
CA CYS A 92 23.44 -25.13 -27.92
C CYS A 92 24.19 -24.42 -26.80
N ASN A 93 25.44 -24.82 -26.51
CA ASN A 93 26.26 -24.17 -25.49
C ASN A 93 26.53 -22.70 -25.83
N GLU A 94 26.75 -22.37 -27.10
CA GLU A 94 26.93 -20.99 -27.52
C GLU A 94 25.64 -20.17 -27.32
N LYS A 95 24.47 -20.73 -27.65
CA LYS A 95 23.18 -20.08 -27.36
C LYS A 95 22.96 -19.84 -25.87
N ILE A 96 23.30 -20.82 -25.03
CA ILE A 96 23.24 -20.69 -23.57
C ILE A 96 24.13 -19.53 -23.11
N ARG A 97 25.37 -19.46 -23.59
CA ARG A 97 26.31 -18.40 -23.26
C ARG A 97 25.78 -17.00 -23.61
N VAL A 98 25.15 -16.85 -24.78
CA VAL A 98 24.54 -15.57 -25.20
C VAL A 98 23.38 -15.19 -24.28
N ILE A 99 22.55 -16.15 -23.90
CA ILE A 99 21.43 -15.93 -22.96
C ILE A 99 21.96 -15.53 -21.59
N ASP A 100 22.95 -16.23 -21.05
CA ASP A 100 23.56 -15.93 -19.76
C ASP A 100 24.18 -14.53 -19.74
N ALA A 101 24.85 -14.13 -20.82
CA ALA A 101 25.36 -12.77 -20.98
C ALA A 101 24.25 -11.71 -21.05
N SER A 102 23.08 -12.06 -21.59
CA SER A 102 21.90 -11.18 -21.57
C SER A 102 21.32 -11.03 -20.15
N ILE A 103 21.20 -12.15 -19.42
CA ILE A 103 20.73 -12.18 -18.03
C ILE A 103 21.67 -11.35 -17.14
N ALA A 104 22.98 -11.54 -17.27
CA ALA A 104 23.99 -10.81 -16.50
C ALA A 104 23.93 -9.29 -16.72
N ARG A 105 23.51 -8.83 -17.90
CA ARG A 105 23.31 -7.39 -18.20
C ARG A 105 22.00 -6.84 -17.65
N THR A 106 20.99 -7.69 -17.46
CA THR A 106 19.64 -7.28 -17.08
C THR A 106 19.46 -7.26 -15.55
N LEU A 107 20.04 -8.24 -14.85
CA LEU A 107 19.94 -8.37 -13.39
C LEU A 107 20.37 -7.12 -12.60
N PRO A 108 21.48 -6.43 -12.93
CA PRO A 108 21.87 -5.22 -12.21
C PRO A 108 20.85 -4.09 -12.36
N LYS A 109 20.26 -3.94 -13.56
CA LYS A 109 19.23 -2.93 -13.82
C LYS A 109 17.96 -3.21 -13.03
N GLN A 110 17.55 -4.47 -12.93
CA GLN A 110 16.43 -4.86 -12.08
C GLN A 110 16.68 -4.53 -10.61
N ARG A 111 17.87 -4.83 -10.09
CA ARG A 111 18.23 -4.51 -8.70
C ARG A 111 18.22 -3.01 -8.43
N GLN A 112 18.68 -2.18 -9.37
CA GLN A 112 18.62 -0.73 -9.26
C GLN A 112 17.16 -0.24 -9.19
N LEU A 113 16.31 -0.73 -10.10
CA LEU A 113 14.88 -0.39 -10.09
C LEU A 113 14.16 -0.85 -8.81
N GLU A 114 14.55 -1.99 -8.25
CA GLU A 114 14.01 -2.47 -6.96
C GLU A 114 14.41 -1.55 -5.80
N GLN A 115 15.65 -1.04 -5.80
CA GLN A 115 16.11 -0.06 -4.80
C GLN A 115 15.37 1.27 -4.92
N GLU A 116 15.25 1.82 -6.13
CA GLU A 116 14.50 3.05 -6.38
C GLU A 116 13.04 2.91 -5.95
N LEU A 117 12.42 1.76 -6.24
CA LEU A 117 11.05 1.48 -5.82
C LEU A 117 10.91 1.44 -4.29
N ALA A 118 11.87 0.83 -3.59
CA ALA A 118 11.90 0.81 -2.13
C ALA A 118 12.04 2.22 -1.53
N GLU A 119 12.93 3.05 -2.08
CA GLU A 119 13.10 4.45 -1.66
C GLU A 119 11.83 5.26 -1.88
N LYS A 120 11.18 5.13 -3.04
CA LYS A 120 9.94 5.85 -3.34
C LYS A 120 8.78 5.41 -2.44
N ARG A 121 8.71 4.13 -2.10
CA ARG A 121 7.73 3.64 -1.10
C ARG A 121 8.00 4.22 0.27
N ALA A 122 9.26 4.25 0.72
CA ALA A 122 9.62 4.86 1.99
C ALA A 122 9.26 6.35 2.05
N GLN A 123 9.55 7.11 0.98
CA GLN A 123 9.16 8.52 0.85
C GLN A 123 7.63 8.70 0.90
N ALA A 124 6.88 7.85 0.20
CA ALA A 124 5.42 7.91 0.22
C ALA A 124 4.83 7.62 1.61
N ASP A 125 5.42 6.67 2.34
CA ASP A 125 4.99 6.33 3.70
C ASP A 125 5.34 7.41 4.73
N GLU A 126 6.47 8.10 4.56
CA GLU A 126 6.83 9.29 5.35
C GLU A 126 5.80 10.41 5.14
N LEU A 127 5.49 10.75 3.89
CA LEU A 127 4.47 11.77 3.57
C LEU A 127 3.09 11.40 4.13
N ARG A 128 2.70 10.11 4.12
CA ARG A 128 1.45 9.67 4.75
C ARG A 128 1.44 9.88 6.25
N ARG A 129 2.57 9.65 6.93
CA ARG A 129 2.69 9.92 8.37
C ARG A 129 2.61 11.42 8.67
N ASP A 130 3.27 12.24 7.86
CA ASP A 130 3.24 13.71 8.01
C ASP A 130 1.82 14.26 7.82
N ILE A 131 1.09 13.77 6.82
CA ILE A 131 -0.34 14.10 6.63
C ILE A 131 -1.13 13.69 7.86
N GLY A 132 -0.95 12.46 8.35
CA GLY A 132 -1.63 11.98 9.56
C GLY A 132 -1.36 12.84 10.79
N HIS A 133 -0.11 13.25 11.02
CA HIS A 133 0.27 14.16 12.11
C HIS A 133 -0.32 15.57 11.93
N GLY A 134 -0.29 16.09 10.71
CA GLY A 134 -0.91 17.39 10.39
C GLY A 134 -2.42 17.38 10.68
N GLU A 135 -3.12 16.33 10.26
CA GLU A 135 -4.56 16.18 10.51
C GLU A 135 -4.89 16.10 12.00
N THR A 136 -4.13 15.33 12.79
CA THR A 136 -4.34 15.24 14.25
C THR A 136 -4.07 16.58 14.92
N SER A 137 -2.96 17.25 14.57
CA SER A 137 -2.61 18.54 15.16
C SER A 137 -3.65 19.63 14.84
N MET A 138 -4.18 19.65 13.62
CA MET A 138 -5.26 20.57 13.26
C MET A 138 -6.55 20.29 14.03
N LYS A 139 -6.91 19.02 14.25
CA LYS A 139 -8.08 18.67 15.06
C LYS A 139 -7.94 19.18 16.48
N ASP A 140 -6.80 18.95 17.12
CA ASP A 140 -6.52 19.42 18.48
C ASP A 140 -6.58 20.96 18.56
N ALA A 141 -6.00 21.66 17.57
CA ALA A 141 -6.05 23.12 17.49
C ALA A 141 -7.49 23.64 17.33
N ILE A 142 -8.33 22.97 16.53
CA ILE A 142 -9.75 23.32 16.37
C ILE A 142 -10.52 23.12 17.68
N GLU A 143 -10.27 22.03 18.40
CA GLU A 143 -10.92 21.79 19.70
C GLU A 143 -10.54 22.86 20.73
N LEU A 144 -9.26 23.17 20.85
CA LEU A 144 -8.77 24.23 21.73
C LEU A 144 -9.34 25.60 21.35
N ALA A 145 -9.45 25.90 20.05
CA ALA A 145 -10.08 27.13 19.57
C ALA A 145 -11.59 27.18 19.90
N LYS A 146 -12.31 26.05 19.82
CA LYS A 146 -13.73 25.96 20.22
C LYS A 146 -13.90 26.21 21.72
N GLU A 147 -13.05 25.63 22.55
CA GLU A 147 -13.07 25.85 24.00
C GLU A 147 -12.76 27.32 24.35
N ALA A 148 -11.73 27.90 23.73
CA ALA A 148 -11.39 29.30 23.90
C ALA A 148 -12.55 30.22 23.47
N LEU A 149 -13.22 29.90 22.36
CA LEU A 149 -14.40 30.64 21.90
C LEU A 149 -15.57 30.55 22.89
N GLN A 150 -15.83 29.38 23.48
CA GLN A 150 -16.87 29.24 24.51
C GLN A 150 -16.53 30.06 25.76
N ASN A 151 -15.29 30.00 26.23
CA ASN A 151 -14.82 30.79 27.36
C ASN A 151 -14.95 32.29 27.11
N ALA A 152 -14.56 32.74 25.91
CA ALA A 152 -14.73 34.13 25.48
C ALA A 152 -16.20 34.55 25.48
N LYS A 153 -17.11 33.72 24.94
CA LYS A 153 -18.57 34.00 24.95
C LYS A 153 -19.15 34.11 26.36
N ILE A 154 -18.68 33.30 27.30
CA ILE A 154 -19.11 33.39 28.71
C ILE A 154 -18.57 34.68 29.34
N ALA A 155 -17.31 35.02 29.08
CA ALA A 155 -16.67 36.23 29.60
C ALA A 155 -17.35 37.51 29.07
N THR A 156 -17.67 37.57 27.77
CA THR A 156 -18.39 38.71 27.18
C THR A 156 -19.76 38.88 27.78
N ARG A 157 -20.57 37.81 27.89
CA ARG A 157 -21.89 37.87 28.55
C ARG A 157 -21.79 38.34 30.02
N LYS A 158 -20.78 37.88 30.77
CA LYS A 158 -20.53 38.35 32.15
C LYS A 158 -20.15 39.83 32.19
N ALA A 159 -19.35 40.30 31.24
CA ALA A 159 -18.97 41.70 31.13
C ALA A 159 -20.17 42.58 30.77
N GLU A 160 -20.97 42.20 29.78
CA GLU A 160 -22.21 42.87 29.38
C GLU A 160 -23.19 42.98 30.56
N GLY A 161 -23.38 41.89 31.32
CA GLY A 161 -24.21 41.89 32.52
C GLY A 161 -23.70 42.85 33.60
N LYS A 162 -22.38 42.92 33.82
CA LYS A 162 -21.77 43.88 34.76
C LYS A 162 -21.95 45.32 34.29
N VAL A 163 -21.75 45.60 32.99
CA VAL A 163 -21.92 46.94 32.41
C VAL A 163 -23.37 47.39 32.50
N SER A 164 -24.33 46.52 32.16
CA SER A 164 -25.77 46.81 32.29
C SER A 164 -26.19 47.04 33.74
N ALA A 165 -25.73 46.19 34.67
CA ALA A 165 -26.01 46.37 36.09
C ALA A 165 -25.40 47.67 36.65
N GLN A 166 -24.19 48.03 36.20
CA GLN A 166 -23.56 49.29 36.59
C GLN A 166 -24.32 50.48 36.02
N ALA A 167 -24.68 50.47 34.73
CA ALA A 167 -25.48 51.52 34.10
C ALA A 167 -26.83 51.71 34.80
N GLN A 168 -27.51 50.63 35.21
CA GLN A 168 -28.75 50.73 36.00
C GLN A 168 -28.54 51.32 37.39
N ARG A 169 -27.43 50.99 38.07
CA ARG A 169 -27.07 51.59 39.37
C ARG A 169 -26.78 53.07 39.23
N ASP A 170 -26.02 53.46 38.22
CA ASP A 170 -25.70 54.85 37.92
C ASP A 170 -26.98 55.66 37.61
N LEU A 171 -27.88 55.12 36.78
CA LEU A 171 -29.22 55.68 36.51
C LEU A 171 -30.06 55.87 37.77
N ARG A 172 -30.03 54.88 38.67
CA ARG A 172 -30.72 54.92 39.98
C ARG A 172 -30.02 55.83 40.99
N GLY A 173 -28.83 56.35 40.67
CA GLY A 173 -28.08 57.28 41.50
C GLY A 173 -27.16 56.61 42.53
N TYR A 174 -26.70 55.38 42.29
CA TYR A 174 -25.80 54.64 43.19
C TYR A 174 -24.49 54.29 42.49
N ASP A 175 -23.39 54.33 43.23
CA ASP A 175 -22.06 53.92 42.76
C ASP A 175 -21.91 52.38 42.69
N SER A 176 -20.75 51.92 42.22
CA SER A 176 -20.41 50.50 42.08
C SER A 176 -20.37 49.73 43.41
N LYS A 177 -20.28 50.43 44.55
CA LYS A 177 -20.31 49.90 45.91
C LYS A 177 -21.70 50.03 46.57
N GLY A 178 -22.70 50.49 45.83
CA GLY A 178 -24.08 50.67 46.32
C GLY A 178 -24.29 51.90 47.21
N ARG A 179 -23.34 52.85 47.23
CA ARG A 179 -23.47 54.12 47.93
C ARG A 179 -24.15 55.15 47.01
N PRO A 180 -24.99 56.05 47.52
CA PRO A 180 -25.58 57.09 46.69
C PRO A 180 -24.49 57.98 46.08
N LEU A 181 -24.68 58.37 44.82
CA LEU A 181 -23.80 59.29 44.11
C LEU A 181 -23.81 60.68 44.78
N PRO A 182 -22.70 61.46 44.66
CA PRO A 182 -22.60 62.79 45.25
C PRO A 182 -23.77 63.68 44.83
N GLY A 183 -24.45 64.31 45.78
CA GLY A 183 -25.64 65.14 45.52
C GLY A 183 -26.98 64.38 45.43
N ARG A 184 -26.98 63.04 45.48
CA ARG A 184 -28.19 62.18 45.62
C ARG A 184 -28.27 61.45 46.96
N GLU A 185 -27.45 61.87 47.93
CA GLU A 185 -27.29 61.25 49.25
C GLU A 185 -28.58 61.24 50.10
N LYS A 186 -29.49 62.19 49.86
CA LYS A 186 -30.79 62.27 50.54
C LYS A 186 -31.90 61.87 49.57
N ASN A 187 -32.49 60.69 49.78
CA ASN A 187 -33.74 60.31 49.09
C ASN A 187 -34.87 61.28 49.48
N LEU A 188 -35.17 62.27 48.63
CA LEU A 188 -36.23 63.28 48.85
C LEU A 188 -37.60 62.66 49.17
N ARG A 189 -37.85 61.44 48.66
CA ARG A 189 -39.09 60.69 48.86
C ARG A 189 -39.17 59.93 50.20
N ARG A 190 -38.02 59.72 50.86
CA ARG A 190 -37.90 58.98 52.12
C ARG A 190 -37.41 59.86 53.27
N ASN A 191 -37.15 61.14 53.01
CA ASN A 191 -36.80 62.12 54.01
C ASN A 191 -38.07 62.52 54.77
N PRO A 192 -38.23 62.13 56.06
CA PRO A 192 -39.42 62.46 56.84
C PRO A 192 -39.60 63.97 57.05
N ALA A 193 -38.54 64.78 56.88
CA ALA A 193 -38.57 66.24 56.95
C ALA A 193 -38.53 66.92 55.57
N GLY A 194 -38.64 66.16 54.48
CA GLY A 194 -38.55 66.68 53.11
C GLY A 194 -39.85 67.33 52.61
N PRO A 195 -39.78 68.21 51.59
CA PRO A 195 -40.97 68.85 51.01
C PRO A 195 -42.04 67.85 50.53
N ALA A 196 -41.60 66.68 50.06
CA ALA A 196 -42.47 65.61 49.55
C ALA A 196 -43.15 64.77 50.64
N ALA A 197 -42.74 64.90 51.92
CA ALA A 197 -43.35 64.21 53.06
C ALA A 197 -44.30 65.11 53.87
N ARG A 198 -44.35 66.41 53.56
CA ARG A 198 -45.24 67.40 54.18
C ARG A 198 -46.68 67.11 53.80
N LYS A 199 -47.60 67.08 54.78
CA LYS A 199 -49.04 66.92 54.50
C LYS A 199 -49.59 68.23 53.90
N PRO A 200 -50.63 68.18 53.04
CA PRO A 200 -51.29 69.38 52.52
C PRO A 200 -51.91 70.16 53.68
N GLY A 201 -51.18 71.15 54.20
CA GLY A 201 -51.51 71.89 55.42
C GLY A 201 -50.28 72.37 56.18
N ASP A 202 -49.15 71.68 56.07
CA ASP A 202 -47.89 72.12 56.72
C ASP A 202 -47.30 73.39 56.09
N MET A 203 -47.61 73.70 54.83
CA MET A 203 -47.13 74.92 54.16
C MET A 203 -47.88 76.19 54.59
N LEU A 204 -48.99 76.07 55.33
CA LEU A 204 -49.78 77.21 55.78
C LEU A 204 -49.15 77.94 56.99
N LYS A 205 -48.25 77.26 57.73
CA LYS A 205 -47.60 77.81 58.93
C LYS A 205 -46.39 78.69 58.63
N ASP A 206 -45.86 78.61 57.41
CA ASP A 206 -44.65 79.32 56.98
C ASP A 206 -44.98 80.62 56.22
N LEU A 207 -46.26 80.98 56.07
CA LEU A 207 -46.71 82.24 55.45
C LEU A 207 -46.75 83.34 56.53
N PRO A 208 -46.02 84.46 56.39
CA PRO A 208 -46.19 85.60 57.28
C PRO A 208 -47.61 86.17 57.10
N SER A 209 -48.28 86.40 58.23
CA SER A 209 -49.61 87.03 58.33
C SER A 209 -49.66 88.42 57.72
#